data_AF-A0A7T7KHZ1-F1
#
_entry.id   AF-A0A7T7KHZ1-F1
#
_cell.length_a   1.000
_cell.length_b   1.000
_cell.length_c   1.000
_cell.angle_alpha   90.00
_cell.angle_beta   90.00
_cell.angle_gamma   90.00
#
_symmetry.space_group_name_H-M   'P 1'
#
loop_
_entity.id
_entity.type
_entity.pdbx_description
1 polymer ?
#
loop_
_entity_poly.entity_id
_entity_poly.type
_entity_poly.pdbx_seq_one_letter_code
_entity_poly.pdbx_strand_id
1 'polypeptide(L)'
;MCNFRFLTEEEENQIVLDTRYITVNRIPIKGHYNPHECCSKVQLQGRWIDKCGFKPNDKLTVSVYRNRLVIEKQNPNTINPKVLAREQKAHEKYVRERVLQMLGPDIVKQLSFKNGEIKWRR
;
A
#
# COMPACT_ATOMS: atom_id res chain seq x y z
N MET A 1 5.30 11.22 -18.16
CA MET A 1 5.64 12.30 -17.19
C MET A 1 4.32 12.85 -16.67
N CYS A 2 3.98 12.60 -15.40
CA CYS A 2 2.78 13.19 -14.80
C CYS A 2 3.21 14.49 -14.12
N ASN A 3 2.75 15.62 -14.64
CA ASN A 3 2.95 16.93 -14.01
C ASN A 3 2.03 17.02 -12.79
N PHE A 4 2.58 16.82 -11.60
CA PHE A 4 1.91 17.18 -10.36
C PHE A 4 1.94 18.71 -10.25
N ARG A 5 0.85 19.37 -10.68
CA ARG A 5 0.63 20.77 -10.38
C ARG A 5 0.00 20.84 -8.98
N PHE A 6 0.72 21.42 -8.03
CA PHE A 6 0.12 21.84 -6.77
C PHE A 6 -0.75 23.05 -7.06
N LEU A 7 -2.00 23.01 -6.58
CA LEU A 7 -2.90 24.16 -6.65
C LEU A 7 -2.35 25.29 -5.79
N THR A 8 -2.58 26.53 -6.19
CA THR A 8 -2.30 27.69 -5.32
C THR A 8 -3.27 27.70 -4.14
N GLU A 9 -2.92 28.37 -3.05
CA GLU A 9 -3.76 28.48 -1.85
C GLU A 9 -5.14 29.10 -2.18
N GLU A 10 -5.18 30.01 -3.17
CA GLU A 10 -6.41 30.61 -3.71
C GLU A 10 -7.26 29.62 -4.52
N GLU A 11 -6.63 28.77 -5.33
CA GLU A 11 -7.31 27.70 -6.09
C GLU A 11 -7.83 26.61 -5.13
N GLU A 12 -7.05 26.24 -4.10
CA GLU A 12 -7.48 25.32 -3.03
C GLU A 12 -8.69 25.91 -2.28
N ASN A 13 -8.63 27.17 -1.86
CA ASN A 13 -9.72 27.82 -1.11
C ASN A 13 -11.04 27.91 -1.86
N GLN A 14 -11.04 27.93 -3.21
CA GLN A 14 -12.28 27.86 -4.00
C GLN A 14 -12.89 26.44 -4.04
N ILE A 15 -12.13 25.41 -3.68
CA ILE A 15 -12.55 24.00 -3.70
C ILE A 15 -12.89 23.49 -2.29
N VAL A 16 -12.40 24.16 -1.23
CA VAL A 16 -12.67 23.77 0.16
C VAL A 16 -14.17 23.83 0.47
N LEU A 17 -14.77 22.66 0.67
CA LEU A 17 -16.19 22.55 1.04
C LEU A 17 -16.45 22.81 2.53
N ASP A 18 -15.46 22.56 3.39
CA ASP A 18 -15.55 22.65 4.85
C ASP A 18 -14.15 22.51 5.49
N THR A 19 -13.92 23.14 6.65
CA THR A 19 -12.67 23.02 7.43
C THR A 19 -12.95 22.42 8.80
N ARG A 20 -12.20 21.37 9.16
CA ARG A 20 -12.35 20.66 10.45
C ARG A 20 -11.05 20.63 11.22
N TYR A 21 -11.14 20.96 12.49
CA TYR A 21 -10.03 20.87 13.44
C TYR A 21 -10.21 19.57 14.24
N ILE A 22 -9.25 18.66 14.10
CA ILE A 22 -9.25 17.35 14.76
C ILE A 22 -7.93 17.13 15.47
N THR A 23 -7.96 16.33 16.54
CA THR A 23 -6.78 16.02 17.34
C THR A 23 -6.25 14.62 17.00
N VAL A 24 -4.93 14.49 16.92
CA VAL A 24 -4.26 13.20 16.82
C VAL A 24 -4.29 12.53 18.19
N ASN A 25 -4.90 11.35 18.26
CA ASN A 25 -5.00 10.59 19.51
C ASN A 25 -3.87 9.57 19.61
N ARG A 26 -3.43 9.27 20.84
CA ARG A 26 -2.52 8.15 21.12
C ARG A 26 -3.35 6.91 21.44
N ILE A 27 -3.06 5.78 20.79
CA ILE A 27 -3.74 4.51 21.02
C ILE A 27 -2.72 3.43 21.41
N PRO A 28 -2.97 2.64 22.46
CA PRO A 28 -2.12 1.51 22.80
C PRO A 28 -2.21 0.42 21.73
N ILE A 29 -1.07 -0.13 21.31
CA ILE A 29 -1.03 -1.28 20.41
C ILE A 29 -1.36 -2.51 21.25
N LYS A 30 -2.54 -3.11 21.06
CA LYS A 30 -2.88 -4.38 21.73
C LYS A 30 -2.09 -5.51 21.08
N GLY A 31 -1.05 -6.00 21.75
CA GLY A 31 -0.22 -7.13 21.35
C GLY A 31 0.57 -7.72 22.52
N HIS A 32 1.06 -8.96 22.36
CA HIS A 32 1.88 -9.67 23.36
C HIS A 32 3.25 -9.05 23.65
N TYR A 33 3.65 -8.03 22.88
CA TYR A 33 4.94 -7.36 23.01
C TYR A 33 4.70 -5.91 23.46
N ASN A 34 5.23 -5.62 24.65
CA ASN A 34 5.43 -4.32 25.28
C ASN A 34 4.19 -3.40 25.48
N PRO A 35 3.65 -3.26 26.70
CA PRO A 35 2.49 -2.41 27.01
C PRO A 35 2.75 -0.90 26.83
N HIS A 36 3.99 -0.49 26.56
CA HIS A 36 4.36 0.89 26.27
C HIS A 36 4.28 1.26 24.78
N GLU A 37 4.06 0.28 23.90
CA GLU A 37 3.90 0.54 22.48
C GLU A 37 2.57 1.25 22.19
N CYS A 38 2.67 2.43 21.60
CA CYS A 38 1.51 3.21 21.19
C CYS A 38 1.68 3.70 19.76
N CYS A 39 0.57 3.86 19.06
CA CYS A 39 0.52 4.47 17.75
C CYS A 39 -0.33 5.75 17.77
N SER A 40 -0.06 6.64 16.83
CA SER A 40 -0.90 7.80 16.57
C SER A 40 -2.12 7.40 15.73
N LYS A 41 -3.30 7.92 16.07
CA LYS A 41 -4.55 7.68 15.36
C LYS A 41 -5.24 9.00 15.02
N VAL A 42 -5.53 9.19 13.74
CA VAL A 42 -6.44 10.24 13.25
C VAL A 42 -7.80 9.60 12.99
N GLN A 43 -8.87 10.20 13.52
CA GLN A 43 -10.24 9.71 13.32
C GLN A 43 -11.04 10.71 12.52
N LEU A 44 -11.46 10.32 11.31
CA LEU A 44 -12.36 11.09 10.46
C LEU A 44 -13.75 10.47 10.56
N GLN A 45 -14.73 11.24 11.03
CA GLN A 45 -16.13 10.81 11.11
C GLN A 45 -17.09 11.99 10.93
N GLY A 46 -18.25 11.72 10.32
CA GLY A 46 -19.35 12.68 10.18
C GLY A 46 -19.86 12.82 8.74
N ARG A 47 -21.02 13.46 8.60
CA ARG A 47 -21.71 13.66 7.29
C ARG A 47 -20.87 14.45 6.27
N TRP A 48 -19.85 15.17 6.71
CA TRP A 48 -18.95 15.92 5.82
C TRP A 48 -18.07 15.00 4.96
N ILE A 49 -17.82 13.76 5.41
CA ILE A 49 -17.12 12.74 4.61
C ILE A 49 -17.95 12.37 3.37
N ASP A 50 -19.27 12.21 3.55
CA ASP A 50 -20.19 11.94 2.44
C ASP A 50 -20.25 13.11 1.46
N LYS A 51 -20.18 14.35 1.96
CA LYS A 51 -20.13 15.58 1.13
C LYS A 51 -18.85 15.68 0.31
N CYS A 52 -17.73 15.18 0.84
CA CYS A 52 -16.47 15.04 0.10
C CYS A 52 -16.55 13.93 -0.98
N GLY A 53 -17.64 13.15 -1.01
CA GLY A 53 -17.92 12.16 -2.04
C GLY A 53 -17.44 10.75 -1.71
N PHE A 54 -16.83 10.52 -0.55
CA PHE A 54 -16.49 9.17 -0.07
C PHE A 54 -17.76 8.38 0.27
N LYS A 55 -17.75 7.08 -0.04
CA LYS A 55 -18.86 6.16 0.22
C LYS A 55 -18.39 4.93 1.00
N PRO A 56 -19.28 4.23 1.71
CA PRO A 56 -18.96 2.94 2.31
C PRO A 56 -18.36 1.99 1.26
N ASN A 57 -17.33 1.25 1.65
CA ASN A 57 -16.57 0.32 0.81
C ASN A 57 -15.65 0.97 -0.27
N ASP A 58 -15.58 2.29 -0.36
CA ASP A 58 -14.53 2.94 -1.15
C ASP A 58 -13.16 2.54 -0.61
N LYS A 59 -12.27 2.13 -1.51
CA LYS A 59 -10.86 1.93 -1.16
C LYS A 59 -10.14 3.27 -1.24
N LEU A 60 -9.25 3.52 -0.28
CA LEU A 60 -8.55 4.80 -0.15
C LEU A 60 -7.04 4.59 -0.31
N THR A 61 -6.38 5.58 -0.91
CA THR A 61 -4.93 5.72 -0.91
C THR A 61 -4.57 6.81 0.08
N VAL A 62 -3.60 6.53 0.96
CA VAL A 62 -3.05 7.53 1.89
C VAL A 62 -1.60 7.78 1.54
N SER A 63 -1.32 8.99 1.08
CA SER A 63 0.03 9.46 0.76
C SER A 63 0.58 10.27 1.94
N VAL A 64 1.77 9.91 2.40
CA VAL A 64 2.41 10.50 3.58
C VAL A 64 3.56 11.39 3.15
N TYR A 65 3.47 12.67 3.48
CA TYR A 65 4.52 13.67 3.27
C TYR A 65 4.92 14.28 4.62
N ARG A 66 6.04 15.01 4.65
CA ARG A 66 6.45 15.74 5.84
C ARG A 66 5.33 16.73 6.22
N ASN A 67 4.78 16.56 7.43
CA ASN A 67 3.70 17.38 8.00
C ASN A 67 2.37 17.41 7.20
N ARG A 68 2.16 16.51 6.23
CA ARG A 68 0.95 16.48 5.42
C ARG A 68 0.52 15.04 5.13
N LEU A 69 -0.75 14.75 5.33
CA LEU A 69 -1.41 13.52 4.89
C LEU A 69 -2.39 13.88 3.78
N VAL A 70 -2.35 13.15 2.67
CA VAL A 70 -3.31 13.27 1.57
C VAL A 70 -4.08 11.97 1.48
N ILE A 71 -5.41 12.06 1.53
CA ILE A 71 -6.32 10.91 1.46
C ILE A 71 -7.16 11.07 0.20
N GLU A 72 -7.04 10.10 -0.70
CA GLU A 72 -7.71 10.10 -2.00
C GLU A 72 -8.44 8.77 -2.20
N LYS A 73 -9.44 8.76 -3.09
CA LYS A 73 -10.00 7.49 -3.57
C LYS A 73 -8.92 6.72 -4.30
N GLN A 74 -8.84 5.42 -4.05
CA GLN A 74 -7.90 4.56 -4.75
C GLN A 74 -8.28 4.50 -6.23
N ASN A 75 -7.32 4.78 -7.11
CA ASN A 75 -7.52 4.55 -8.53
C ASN A 75 -7.67 3.03 -8.78
N PRO A 76 -8.68 2.60 -9.56
CA PRO A 76 -8.94 1.17 -9.79
C PRO A 76 -7.75 0.44 -10.43
N ASN A 77 -6.91 1.17 -11.17
CA ASN A 77 -5.73 0.63 -11.84
C ASN A 77 -4.46 0.65 -10.96
N THR A 78 -4.54 1.10 -9.70
CA THR A 78 -3.40 1.10 -8.79
C THR A 78 -3.15 -0.31 -8.27
N ILE A 79 -2.10 -0.93 -8.81
CA ILE A 79 -1.59 -2.20 -8.29
C ILE A 79 -0.94 -1.92 -6.91
N ASN A 80 -1.47 -2.54 -5.86
CA ASN A 80 -0.84 -2.45 -4.55
C ASN A 80 0.50 -3.20 -4.58
N PRO A 81 1.65 -2.52 -4.41
CA PRO A 81 2.96 -3.15 -4.59
C PRO A 81 3.21 -4.28 -3.58
N LYS A 82 2.60 -4.21 -2.38
CA LYS A 82 2.69 -5.30 -1.40
C LYS A 82 1.89 -6.53 -1.84
N VAL A 83 0.75 -6.33 -2.48
CA VAL A 83 -0.06 -7.43 -3.02
C VAL A 83 0.65 -8.05 -4.21
N LEU A 84 1.13 -7.22 -5.15
CA LEU A 84 1.90 -7.67 -6.31
C LEU A 84 3.14 -8.47 -5.89
N ALA A 85 3.92 -7.99 -4.92
CA ALA A 85 5.09 -8.71 -4.44
C ALA A 85 4.73 -10.07 -3.82
N ARG A 86 3.57 -10.18 -3.15
CA ARG A 86 3.07 -11.45 -2.61
C ARG A 86 2.65 -12.41 -3.72
N GLU A 87 1.94 -11.92 -4.73
CA GLU A 87 1.51 -12.71 -5.88
C GLU A 87 2.72 -13.20 -6.69
N GLN A 88 3.69 -12.32 -6.97
CA GLN A 88 4.94 -12.68 -7.64
C GLN A 88 5.69 -13.77 -6.88
N LYS A 89 5.81 -13.65 -5.55
CA LYS A 89 6.46 -14.66 -4.70
C LYS A 89 5.72 -16.00 -4.71
N ALA A 90 4.38 -15.97 -4.68
CA ALA A 90 3.57 -17.18 -4.77
C ALA A 90 3.73 -17.87 -6.14
N HIS A 91 3.75 -17.08 -7.21
CA HIS A 91 3.95 -17.57 -8.57
C HIS A 91 5.35 -18.14 -8.77
N GLU A 92 6.39 -17.48 -8.27
CA GLU A 92 7.77 -17.98 -8.30
C GLU A 92 7.90 -19.34 -7.60
N LYS A 93 7.25 -19.48 -6.43
CA LYS A 93 7.22 -20.76 -5.71
C LYS A 93 6.56 -21.87 -6.54
N TYR A 94 5.39 -21.57 -7.14
CA TYR A 94 4.67 -22.52 -7.98
C TYR A 94 5.50 -22.96 -9.20
N VAL A 95 6.09 -22.02 -9.93
CA VAL A 95 6.94 -22.32 -11.10
C VAL A 95 8.14 -23.16 -10.69
N ARG A 96 8.81 -22.80 -9.59
CA ARG A 96 9.93 -23.58 -9.05
C ARG A 96 9.53 -25.02 -8.76
N GLU A 97 8.41 -25.24 -8.07
CA GLU A 97 7.93 -26.59 -7.74
C GLU A 97 7.65 -27.42 -9.01
N ARG A 98 7.02 -26.82 -10.03
CA ARG A 98 6.75 -27.49 -11.30
C ARG A 98 8.02 -27.83 -12.07
N VAL A 99 8.99 -26.92 -12.13
CA VAL A 99 10.28 -27.16 -12.81
C VAL A 99 11.05 -28.29 -12.11
N LEU A 100 11.07 -28.31 -10.78
CA LEU A 100 11.71 -29.38 -10.01
C LEU A 100 11.08 -30.75 -10.26
N GLN A 101 9.77 -30.83 -10.49
CA GLN A 101 9.08 -32.09 -10.83
C GLN A 101 9.43 -32.61 -12.24
N MET A 102 9.83 -31.73 -13.15
CA MET A 102 10.12 -32.08 -14.54
C MET A 102 11.60 -32.36 -14.81
N LEU A 103 12.49 -31.98 -13.88
CA LEU A 103 13.94 -32.10 -14.04
C LEU A 103 14.52 -33.20 -13.17
N GLY A 104 15.51 -33.92 -13.70
CA GLY A 104 16.31 -34.85 -12.92
C GLY A 104 17.15 -34.13 -11.84
N PRO A 105 17.48 -34.81 -10.73
CA PRO A 105 18.18 -34.21 -9.58
C PRO A 105 19.54 -33.61 -9.95
N ASP A 106 20.19 -34.11 -11.00
CA ASP A 106 21.50 -33.63 -11.47
C ASP A 106 21.41 -32.26 -12.16
N ILE A 107 20.32 -31.99 -12.88
CA ILE A 107 20.06 -30.71 -13.53
C ILE A 107 19.64 -29.68 -12.49
N VAL A 108 18.81 -30.07 -11.52
CA VAL A 108 18.34 -29.19 -10.43
C VAL A 108 19.50 -28.56 -9.64
N LYS A 109 20.55 -29.33 -9.35
CA LYS A 109 21.73 -28.85 -8.62
C LYS A 109 22.47 -27.73 -9.35
N GLN A 110 22.34 -27.66 -10.68
CA GLN A 110 23.02 -26.70 -11.53
C GLN A 110 22.17 -25.46 -11.82
N LEU A 111 20.94 -25.35 -11.28
CA LEU A 111 20.05 -24.22 -11.53
C LEU A 111 19.90 -23.31 -10.30
N SER A 112 19.66 -22.03 -10.56
CA SER A 112 19.31 -20.99 -9.59
C SER A 112 18.06 -20.26 -10.07
N PHE A 113 17.17 -19.97 -9.12
CA PHE A 113 15.95 -19.21 -9.35
C PHE A 113 16.08 -17.89 -8.58
N LYS A 114 16.13 -16.77 -9.28
CA LYS A 114 16.23 -15.43 -8.68
C LYS A 114 15.29 -14.48 -9.40
N ASN A 115 14.38 -13.85 -8.66
CA ASN A 115 13.45 -12.83 -9.17
C ASN A 115 12.64 -13.33 -10.39
N GLY A 116 12.24 -14.60 -10.38
CA GLY A 116 11.50 -15.21 -11.50
C GLY A 116 12.36 -15.63 -12.71
N GLU A 117 13.67 -15.40 -12.69
CA GLU A 117 14.59 -15.88 -13.74
C GLU A 117 15.25 -17.22 -13.34
N ILE A 118 15.43 -18.11 -14.33
CA ILE A 118 16.17 -19.36 -14.18
C ILE A 118 17.57 -19.17 -14.77
N LYS A 119 18.61 -19.35 -13.96
CA LYS A 119 20.01 -19.23 -14.37
C LYS A 119 20.81 -20.44 -13.97
N TRP A 120 21.75 -20.86 -14.80
CA TRP A 120 22.76 -21.84 -14.41
C TRP A 120 23.63 -21.29 -13.27
N ARG A 121 23.85 -22.12 -12.25
CA ARG A 121 24.88 -21.88 -11.24
C ARG A 121 26.23 -22.04 -11.95
N ARG A 122 26.91 -20.92 -12.19
CA ARG A 122 28.35 -20.95 -12.49
C ARG A 122 29.11 -21.40 -11.25
#